data_AF-A0A553G1B2-F1
#
_entry.id   AF-A0A553G1B2-F1
#
_cell.length_a   1.000
_cell.length_b   1.000
_cell.length_c   1.000
_cell.angle_alpha   90.00
_cell.angle_beta   90.00
_cell.angle_gamma   90.00
#
_symmetry.space_group_name_H-M   'P 1'
#
loop_
_entity.id
_entity.type
_entity.pdbx_description
1 polymer ?
#
loop_
_entity_poly.entity_id
_entity_poly.type
_entity_poly.pdbx_seq_one_letter_code
_entity_poly.pdbx_strand_id
1 'polypeptide(L)'
;MLIGLITLIIMLLSGPEQVFMIKGLQKEVRQHVDDKERKKEIIQIIKTSRKTIEKETKNSERKAKDFYKDLKDYPCDFTMIKQHLDNHNAKEKELQSMLIENRLKLQELLTTEEWQLIIEPSIHPKPKMVRKKLKTDIKMLSTAQKHFKNIEKILKEGDTNKEDLANINKLFQKFKDSNIAMLHNIANNNFNSTKILRDQTCSRADINAFYNEQSKHRQAVRQSFIELIEVTQKAVTQKQWQKIRYNLKKIIII
;
A
#
# COMPACT_ATOMS: atom_id res chain seq x y z
N MET A 1 -18.79 6.54 6.07
CA MET A 1 -18.03 5.27 5.93
C MET A 1 -17.14 5.20 4.69
N LEU A 2 -17.48 5.84 3.55
CA LEU A 2 -16.65 5.85 2.33
C LEU A 2 -15.24 6.44 2.54
N ILE A 3 -15.11 7.55 3.28
CA ILE A 3 -13.83 8.26 3.49
C ILE A 3 -12.77 7.37 4.19
N GLY A 4 -13.19 6.51 5.13
CA GLY A 4 -12.27 5.59 5.81
C GLY A 4 -11.85 4.37 4.98
N LEU A 5 -12.65 4.01 3.96
CA LEU A 5 -12.26 2.99 2.98
C LEU A 5 -11.25 3.58 1.99
N ILE A 6 -11.43 4.84 1.60
CA ILE A 6 -10.51 5.59 0.74
C ILE A 6 -9.14 5.73 1.41
N THR A 7 -9.03 6.07 2.70
CA THR A 7 -7.71 6.14 3.37
C THR A 7 -7.00 4.78 3.47
N LEU A 8 -7.76 3.69 3.61
CA LEU A 8 -7.25 2.32 3.57
C LEU A 8 -6.71 1.97 2.16
N ILE A 9 -7.43 2.44 1.14
CA ILE A 9 -7.08 2.30 -0.28
C ILE A 9 -5.75 2.99 -0.57
N ILE A 10 -5.55 4.22 -0.09
CA ILE A 10 -4.32 5.00 -0.29
C ILE A 10 -3.09 4.30 0.33
N MET A 11 -3.23 3.67 1.51
CA MET A 11 -2.13 2.96 2.17
C MET A 11 -1.74 1.64 1.48
N LEU A 12 -2.67 1.03 0.75
CA LEU A 12 -2.50 -0.27 0.10
C LEU A 12 -2.08 -0.14 -1.39
N LEU A 13 -2.59 0.87 -2.09
CA LEU A 13 -2.26 1.17 -3.51
C LEU A 13 -0.89 1.79 -3.70
N SER A 14 -0.56 2.80 -2.89
CA SER A 14 0.66 3.58 -3.04
C SER A 14 1.75 3.12 -2.07
N GLY A 15 1.44 2.16 -1.18
CA GLY A 15 2.19 1.99 0.05
C GLY A 15 2.14 3.27 0.90
N PRO A 16 2.55 3.21 2.16
CA PRO A 16 2.99 4.43 2.78
C PRO A 16 4.29 4.80 2.03
N GLU A 17 4.26 5.80 1.16
CA GLU A 17 5.48 6.36 0.58
C GLU A 17 6.19 7.16 1.69
N GLN A 18 6.76 6.41 2.63
CA GLN A 18 7.15 6.87 3.96
C GLN A 18 8.28 7.88 3.90
N VAL A 19 9.04 7.90 2.81
CA VAL A 19 10.20 8.77 2.69
C VAL A 19 9.82 10.26 2.73
N PHE A 20 8.56 10.61 2.41
CA PHE A 20 8.05 12.00 2.46
C PHE A 20 6.90 12.24 3.42
N MET A 21 6.37 11.20 4.06
CA MET A 21 5.17 11.31 4.90
C MET A 21 5.47 11.61 6.37
N ILE A 22 6.51 12.39 6.65
CA ILE A 22 6.65 13.08 7.95
C ILE A 22 5.41 13.97 8.07
N LYS A 23 4.52 13.60 8.99
CA LYS A 23 3.26 14.32 9.13
C LYS A 23 3.57 15.71 9.65
N GLY A 24 3.27 16.73 8.84
CA GLY A 24 3.59 18.11 9.18
C GLY A 24 4.98 18.55 8.72
N LEU A 25 5.67 17.78 7.86
CA LEU A 25 7.00 18.11 7.33
C LEU A 25 7.16 19.58 6.92
N GLN A 26 6.21 20.10 6.14
CA GLN A 26 6.22 21.50 5.69
C GLN A 26 6.14 22.50 6.87
N LYS A 27 5.41 22.16 7.93
CA LYS A 27 5.31 22.99 9.13
C LYS A 27 6.65 22.98 9.88
N GLU A 28 7.22 21.80 10.09
CA GLU A 28 8.50 21.66 10.81
C GLU A 28 9.65 22.34 10.04
N VAL A 29 9.69 22.22 8.70
CA VAL A 29 10.64 22.98 7.86
C VAL A 29 10.51 24.49 8.05
N ARG A 30 9.28 25.02 8.13
CA ARG A 30 9.08 26.45 8.33
C ARG A 30 9.59 26.93 9.69
N GLN A 31 9.52 26.06 10.69
CA GLN A 31 9.88 26.33 12.08
C GLN A 31 11.38 26.22 12.32
N HIS A 32 12.07 25.29 11.64
CA HIS A 32 13.45 24.91 11.98
C HIS A 32 14.49 25.32 10.95
N VAL A 33 14.11 25.61 9.70
CA VAL A 33 15.05 26.18 8.72
C VAL A 33 14.98 27.70 8.82
N ASP A 34 16.09 28.41 8.95
CA ASP A 34 16.05 29.88 9.06
C ASP A 34 16.25 30.59 7.72
N ASP A 35 17.14 30.05 6.89
CA ASP A 35 17.43 30.58 5.55
C ASP A 35 16.16 30.61 4.69
N LYS A 36 15.77 31.82 4.25
CA LYS A 36 14.52 32.04 3.51
C LYS A 36 14.51 31.40 2.13
N GLU A 37 15.62 31.43 1.39
CA GLU A 37 15.67 30.91 0.03
C GLU A 37 15.75 29.38 0.05
N ARG A 38 16.62 28.82 0.89
CA ARG A 38 16.70 27.37 1.13
C ARG A 38 15.37 26.80 1.62
N LYS A 39 14.70 27.50 2.55
CA LYS A 39 13.36 27.14 3.03
C LYS A 39 12.33 27.11 1.89
N LYS A 40 12.34 28.10 0.99
CA LYS A 40 11.42 28.14 -0.16
C LYS A 40 11.64 26.93 -1.07
N GLU A 41 12.89 26.60 -1.37
CA GLU A 41 13.27 25.46 -2.19
C GLU A 41 12.79 24.13 -1.58
N ILE A 42 13.12 23.89 -0.31
CA ILE A 42 12.69 22.69 0.44
C ILE A 42 11.16 22.57 0.42
N ILE A 43 10.44 23.66 0.71
CA ILE A 43 8.96 23.67 0.68
C ILE A 43 8.43 23.34 -0.71
N GLN A 44 9.09 23.82 -1.77
CA GLN A 44 8.68 23.53 -3.14
C GLN A 44 8.86 22.05 -3.49
N ILE A 45 9.97 21.43 -3.08
CA ILE A 45 10.19 19.98 -3.23
C ILE A 45 9.08 19.18 -2.53
N ILE A 46 8.75 19.55 -1.29
CA ILE A 46 7.69 18.88 -0.50
C ILE A 46 6.33 19.02 -1.18
N LYS A 47 5.98 20.22 -1.65
CA LYS A 47 4.70 20.48 -2.33
C LYS A 47 4.58 19.69 -3.64
N THR A 48 5.64 19.67 -4.44
CA THR A 48 5.67 18.92 -5.70
C THR A 48 5.49 17.43 -5.44
N SER A 49 6.27 16.86 -4.51
CA SER A 49 6.15 15.46 -4.10
C SER A 49 4.72 15.14 -3.68
N ARG A 50 4.14 15.93 -2.78
CA ARG A 50 2.76 15.73 -2.30
C ARG A 50 1.73 15.78 -3.43
N LYS A 51 1.83 16.75 -4.34
CA LYS A 51 0.91 16.86 -5.49
C LYS A 51 1.02 15.63 -6.39
N THR A 52 2.22 15.13 -6.63
CA THR A 52 2.43 13.94 -7.45
C THR A 52 1.86 12.70 -6.78
N ILE A 53 2.08 12.50 -5.48
CA ILE A 53 1.48 11.41 -4.69
C ILE A 53 -0.05 11.49 -4.76
N GLU A 54 -0.64 12.67 -4.53
CA GLU A 54 -2.10 12.86 -4.59
C GLU A 54 -2.66 12.58 -5.99
N LYS A 55 -1.94 12.97 -7.06
CA LYS A 55 -2.32 12.69 -8.45
C LYS A 55 -2.28 11.19 -8.75
N GLU A 56 -1.18 10.52 -8.42
CA GLU A 56 -1.05 9.09 -8.67
C GLU A 56 -2.02 8.27 -7.83
N THR A 57 -2.25 8.67 -6.58
CA THR A 57 -3.29 8.07 -5.73
C THR A 57 -4.67 8.14 -6.40
N LYS A 58 -5.08 9.32 -6.90
CA LYS A 58 -6.36 9.46 -7.62
C LYS A 58 -6.39 8.64 -8.91
N ASN A 59 -5.27 8.52 -9.61
CA ASN A 59 -5.17 7.69 -10.80
C ASN A 59 -5.31 6.20 -10.45
N SER A 60 -4.64 5.71 -9.41
CA SER A 60 -4.76 4.34 -8.93
C SER A 60 -6.17 4.04 -8.43
N GLU A 61 -6.84 4.96 -7.73
CA GLU A 61 -8.24 4.82 -7.35
C GLU A 61 -9.19 4.67 -8.55
N ARG A 62 -8.95 5.41 -9.64
CA ARG A 62 -9.72 5.28 -10.88
C ARG A 62 -9.46 3.92 -11.53
N LYS A 63 -8.19 3.56 -11.71
CA LYS A 63 -7.79 2.28 -12.29
C LYS A 63 -8.29 1.08 -11.49
N ALA A 64 -8.32 1.18 -10.16
CA ALA A 64 -8.88 0.14 -9.31
C ALA A 64 -10.38 -0.05 -9.59
N LYS A 65 -11.14 1.03 -9.87
CA LYS A 65 -12.55 0.90 -10.27
C LYS A 65 -12.70 0.19 -11.62
N ASP A 66 -11.83 0.48 -12.58
CA ASP A 66 -11.81 -0.18 -13.89
C ASP A 66 -11.48 -1.67 -13.72
N PHE A 67 -10.42 -1.98 -12.97
CA PHE A 67 -10.07 -3.34 -12.59
C PHE A 67 -11.23 -4.10 -11.91
N TYR A 68 -11.97 -3.45 -11.00
CA TYR A 68 -13.16 -4.06 -10.39
C TYR A 68 -14.32 -4.22 -11.35
N LYS A 69 -14.39 -3.42 -12.41
CA LYS A 69 -15.37 -3.57 -13.49
C LYS A 69 -15.02 -4.83 -14.29
N ASP A 70 -13.76 -5.01 -14.67
CA ASP A 70 -13.31 -6.19 -15.43
C ASP A 70 -13.48 -7.48 -14.62
N LEU A 71 -13.26 -7.42 -13.30
CA LEU A 71 -13.57 -8.54 -12.41
C LEU A 71 -15.07 -8.87 -12.29
N LYS A 72 -15.99 -7.99 -12.70
CA LYS A 72 -17.44 -8.31 -12.71
C LYS A 72 -17.78 -9.33 -13.77
N ASP A 73 -17.03 -9.36 -14.87
CA ASP A 73 -17.31 -10.24 -15.99
C ASP A 73 -17.04 -11.69 -15.59
N TYR A 74 -17.84 -12.59 -16.15
CA TYR A 74 -17.73 -14.03 -15.89
C TYR A 74 -17.84 -14.80 -17.22
N PRO A 75 -16.74 -15.44 -17.68
CA PRO A 75 -15.38 -15.40 -17.12
C PRO A 75 -14.75 -14.00 -17.24
N CYS A 76 -13.74 -13.69 -16.41
CA CYS A 76 -12.96 -12.46 -16.51
C CYS A 76 -11.71 -12.71 -17.35
N ASP A 77 -11.26 -11.69 -18.09
CA ASP A 77 -10.06 -11.80 -18.90
C ASP A 77 -8.80 -11.63 -18.03
N PHE A 78 -8.11 -12.74 -17.78
CA PHE A 78 -6.88 -12.76 -16.97
C PHE A 78 -5.72 -12.00 -17.63
N THR A 79 -5.68 -11.92 -18.96
CA THR A 79 -4.66 -11.16 -19.68
C THR A 79 -4.83 -9.67 -19.37
N MET A 80 -6.07 -9.17 -19.40
CA MET A 80 -6.40 -7.79 -19.05
C MET A 80 -6.06 -7.50 -17.58
N ILE A 81 -6.45 -8.38 -16.65
CA ILE A 81 -6.15 -8.25 -15.22
C ILE A 81 -4.63 -8.16 -14.97
N LYS A 82 -3.85 -9.05 -15.60
CA LYS A 82 -2.39 -9.05 -15.50
C LYS A 82 -1.80 -7.76 -16.07
N GLN A 83 -2.25 -7.32 -17.24
CA GLN A 83 -1.80 -6.08 -17.85
C GLN A 83 -2.11 -4.85 -16.99
N HIS A 84 -3.27 -4.81 -16.33
CA HIS A 84 -3.62 -3.75 -15.37
C HIS A 84 -2.62 -3.69 -14.21
N LEU A 85 -2.26 -4.85 -13.66
CA LEU A 85 -1.31 -4.99 -12.55
C LEU A 85 0.12 -4.61 -12.97
N ASP A 86 0.57 -5.06 -14.14
CA ASP A 86 1.90 -4.74 -14.66
C ASP A 86 2.05 -3.24 -14.95
N ASN A 87 1.01 -2.63 -15.53
CA ASN A 87 0.97 -1.18 -15.74
C ASN A 87 0.98 -0.39 -14.42
N HIS A 88 0.38 -0.94 -13.35
CA HIS A 88 0.46 -0.32 -12.02
C HIS A 88 1.86 -0.43 -11.44
N ASN A 89 2.50 -1.61 -11.56
CA ASN A 89 3.87 -1.84 -11.10
C ASN A 89 4.87 -0.88 -11.75
N ALA A 90 4.75 -0.63 -13.06
CA ALA A 90 5.63 0.29 -13.78
C ALA A 90 5.53 1.72 -13.25
N LYS A 91 4.31 2.24 -13.10
CA LYS A 91 4.07 3.58 -12.54
C LYS A 91 4.52 3.73 -11.09
N GLU A 92 4.36 2.67 -10.31
CA GLU A 92 4.83 2.64 -8.93
C GLU A 92 6.36 2.83 -8.87
N LYS A 93 7.12 2.20 -9.77
CA LYS A 93 8.58 2.38 -9.85
C LYS A 93 8.98 3.80 -10.27
N GLU A 94 8.25 4.40 -11.21
CA GLU A 94 8.47 5.80 -11.62
C GLU A 94 8.26 6.77 -10.45
N LEU A 95 7.15 6.58 -9.72
CA LEU A 95 6.83 7.37 -8.54
C LEU A 95 7.90 7.21 -7.46
N GLN A 96 8.26 5.98 -7.13
CA GLN A 96 9.33 5.68 -6.16
C GLN A 96 10.64 6.35 -6.55
N SER A 97 11.05 6.27 -7.82
CA SER A 97 12.31 6.88 -8.28
C SER A 97 12.31 8.40 -8.08
N MET A 98 11.22 9.07 -8.46
CA MET A 98 11.06 10.52 -8.24
C MET A 98 11.08 10.89 -6.75
N LEU A 99 10.45 10.08 -5.91
CA LEU A 99 10.52 10.26 -4.47
C LEU A 99 11.95 10.08 -3.95
N ILE A 100 12.68 9.05 -4.38
CA ILE A 100 14.08 8.88 -3.96
C ILE A 100 14.93 10.09 -4.33
N GLU A 101 14.78 10.62 -5.54
CA GLU A 101 15.47 11.86 -5.95
C GLU A 101 15.18 13.03 -5.02
N ASN A 102 13.91 13.27 -4.72
CA ASN A 102 13.52 14.38 -3.86
C ASN A 102 14.05 14.19 -2.44
N ARG A 103 14.32 12.96 -1.98
CA ARG A 103 14.77 12.68 -0.62
C ARG A 103 16.22 13.03 -0.51
N LEU A 104 17.01 12.62 -1.50
CA LEU A 104 18.42 12.93 -1.61
C LEU A 104 18.62 14.45 -1.67
N LYS A 105 17.83 15.17 -2.47
CA LYS A 105 17.85 16.64 -2.49
C LYS A 105 17.54 17.27 -1.13
N LEU A 106 16.54 16.73 -0.42
CA LEU A 106 16.24 17.22 0.94
C LEU A 106 17.38 16.94 1.93
N GLN A 107 18.06 15.80 1.81
CA GLN A 107 19.21 15.44 2.65
C GLN A 107 20.39 16.40 2.41
N GLU A 108 20.60 16.83 1.18
CA GLU A 108 21.63 17.81 0.79
C GLU A 108 21.32 19.23 1.29
N LEU A 109 20.05 19.63 1.25
CA LEU A 109 19.64 21.00 1.62
C LEU A 109 19.56 21.22 3.14
N LEU A 110 19.21 20.20 3.91
CA LEU A 110 19.03 20.31 5.36
C LEU A 110 20.36 20.11 6.09
N THR A 111 20.60 20.88 7.15
CA THR A 111 21.66 20.53 8.10
C THR A 111 21.23 19.31 8.94
N THR A 112 22.19 18.65 9.59
CA THR A 112 21.87 17.52 10.47
C THR A 112 21.01 17.90 11.66
N GLU A 113 21.22 19.08 12.23
CA GLU A 113 20.41 19.60 13.33
C GLU A 113 18.97 19.90 12.86
N GLU A 114 18.82 20.58 11.72
CA GLU A 114 17.50 20.83 11.12
C GLU A 114 16.78 19.51 10.83
N TRP A 115 17.48 18.54 10.25
CA TRP A 115 16.95 17.21 9.96
C TRP A 115 16.38 16.53 11.21
N GLN A 116 17.18 16.47 12.27
CA GLN A 116 16.78 15.85 13.54
C GLN A 116 15.53 16.53 14.13
N LEU A 117 15.52 17.87 14.17
CA LEU A 117 14.38 18.65 14.66
C LEU A 117 13.10 18.39 13.83
N ILE A 118 13.25 18.32 12.50
CA ILE A 118 12.13 18.12 11.57
C ILE A 118 11.49 16.73 11.73
N ILE A 119 12.29 15.68 11.96
CA ILE A 119 11.77 14.31 12.04
C ILE A 119 11.30 13.93 13.45
N GLU A 120 11.71 14.67 14.48
CA GLU A 120 11.44 14.39 15.89
C GLU A 120 9.95 14.11 16.19
N PRO A 121 8.97 14.90 15.69
CA PRO A 121 7.55 14.60 15.93
C PRO A 121 7.06 13.28 15.32
N SER A 122 7.81 12.72 14.36
CA SER A 122 7.52 11.42 13.73
C SER A 122 8.22 10.25 14.42
N ILE A 123 9.38 10.48 15.06
CA ILE A 123 10.05 9.49 15.92
C ILE A 123 9.30 9.35 17.25
N HIS A 124 8.91 10.49 17.84
CA HIS A 124 8.21 10.59 19.12
C HIS A 124 6.79 11.16 18.93
N PRO A 125 5.90 10.43 18.24
CA PRO A 125 4.54 10.90 17.97
C PRO A 125 3.73 11.04 19.25
N LYS A 126 2.87 12.07 19.30
CA LYS A 126 1.93 12.28 20.41
C LYS A 126 1.07 11.02 20.65
N PRO A 127 0.72 10.66 21.91
CA PRO A 127 -0.05 9.45 22.22
C PRO A 127 -1.36 9.32 21.44
N LYS A 128 -2.05 10.45 21.16
CA LYS A 128 -3.27 10.48 20.33
C LYS A 128 -3.04 9.97 18.91
N MET A 129 -1.87 10.24 18.31
CA MET A 129 -1.51 9.76 16.98
C MET A 129 -1.21 8.27 16.99
N VAL A 130 -0.46 7.79 17.99
CA VAL A 130 -0.17 6.36 18.19
C VAL A 130 -1.46 5.56 18.33
N ARG A 131 -2.38 6.00 19.21
CA ARG A 131 -3.70 5.36 19.39
C ARG A 131 -4.52 5.34 18.09
N LYS A 132 -4.50 6.43 17.32
CA LYS A 132 -5.23 6.49 16.04
C LYS A 132 -4.65 5.53 15.01
N LYS A 133 -3.31 5.43 14.91
CA LYS A 133 -2.63 4.48 14.01
C LYS A 133 -2.98 3.03 14.41
N LEU A 134 -2.78 2.66 15.68
CA LEU A 134 -3.09 1.32 16.19
C LEU A 134 -4.55 0.92 15.93
N LYS A 135 -5.50 1.84 16.16
CA LYS A 135 -6.92 1.59 15.87
C LYS A 135 -7.17 1.35 14.38
N THR A 136 -6.49 2.06 13.50
CA THR A 136 -6.56 1.81 12.06
C THR A 136 -5.99 0.44 11.74
N ASP A 137 -4.78 0.12 12.19
CA ASP A 137 -4.09 -1.15 11.91
C ASP A 137 -4.92 -2.36 12.35
N ILE A 138 -5.45 -2.33 13.59
CA ILE A 138 -6.37 -3.36 14.12
C ILE A 138 -7.62 -3.48 13.24
N LYS A 139 -8.17 -2.35 12.79
CA LYS A 139 -9.35 -2.34 11.92
C LYS A 139 -9.04 -2.93 10.54
N MET A 140 -7.86 -2.68 9.97
CA MET A 140 -7.47 -3.27 8.68
C MET A 140 -7.41 -4.80 8.80
N LEU A 141 -6.69 -5.29 9.82
CA LEU A 141 -6.49 -6.72 10.03
C LEU A 141 -7.81 -7.44 10.32
N SER A 142 -8.63 -6.90 11.23
CA SER A 142 -9.94 -7.50 11.57
C SER A 142 -10.91 -7.49 10.38
N THR A 143 -10.89 -6.44 9.54
CA THR A 143 -11.69 -6.39 8.32
C THR A 143 -11.25 -7.48 7.33
N ALA A 144 -9.95 -7.62 7.09
CA ALA A 144 -9.40 -8.66 6.23
C ALA A 144 -9.78 -10.07 6.74
N GLN A 145 -9.55 -10.35 8.02
CA GLN A 145 -9.89 -11.63 8.67
C GLN A 145 -11.38 -11.97 8.56
N LYS A 146 -12.27 -11.00 8.76
CA LYS A 146 -13.72 -11.19 8.59
C LYS A 146 -14.05 -11.65 7.16
N HIS A 147 -13.48 -10.98 6.16
CA HIS A 147 -13.76 -11.32 4.77
C HIS A 147 -13.08 -12.62 4.34
N PHE A 148 -11.92 -12.98 4.91
CA PHE A 148 -11.33 -14.30 4.71
C PHE A 148 -12.25 -15.41 5.19
N LYS A 149 -12.76 -15.30 6.42
CA LYS A 149 -13.72 -16.28 6.98
C LYS A 149 -14.98 -16.42 6.14
N ASN A 150 -15.48 -15.32 5.58
CA ASN A 150 -16.63 -15.36 4.68
C ASN A 150 -16.34 -16.15 3.40
N ILE A 151 -15.15 -15.98 2.80
CA ILE A 151 -14.74 -16.74 1.60
C ILE A 151 -14.61 -18.23 1.94
N GLU A 152 -13.96 -18.57 3.05
CA GLU A 152 -13.85 -19.96 3.54
C GLU A 152 -15.24 -20.61 3.69
N LYS A 153 -16.21 -19.87 4.25
CA LYS A 153 -17.59 -20.33 4.37
C LYS A 153 -18.24 -20.58 3.00
N ILE A 154 -18.09 -19.64 2.06
CA ILE A 154 -18.66 -19.76 0.70
C ILE A 154 -18.09 -20.98 -0.04
N LEU A 155 -16.79 -21.23 0.11
CA LEU A 155 -16.12 -22.38 -0.50
C LEU A 155 -16.58 -23.71 0.12
N LYS A 156 -16.79 -23.76 1.44
CA LYS A 156 -17.29 -24.95 2.15
C LYS A 156 -18.74 -25.30 1.83
N GLU A 157 -19.61 -24.29 1.71
CA GLU A 157 -21.03 -24.46 1.39
C GLU A 157 -21.27 -24.65 -0.11
N GLY A 158 -20.21 -24.64 -0.91
CA GLY A 158 -20.30 -24.65 -2.35
C GLY A 158 -20.31 -26.05 -2.97
N ASP A 159 -20.90 -26.14 -4.16
CA ASP A 159 -20.89 -27.33 -5.01
C ASP A 159 -19.62 -27.42 -5.89
N THR A 160 -18.46 -27.23 -5.26
CA THR A 160 -17.15 -27.37 -5.93
C THR A 160 -16.64 -28.78 -5.70
N ASN A 161 -16.12 -29.45 -6.73
CA ASN A 161 -15.57 -30.79 -6.56
C ASN A 161 -14.37 -30.79 -5.59
N LYS A 162 -14.05 -31.95 -5.02
CA LYS A 162 -13.05 -32.06 -3.95
C LYS A 162 -11.65 -31.66 -4.37
N GLU A 163 -11.25 -31.97 -5.59
CA GLU A 163 -9.90 -31.69 -6.11
C GLU A 163 -9.71 -30.19 -6.33
N ASP A 164 -10.66 -29.55 -7.01
CA ASP A 164 -10.67 -28.10 -7.22
C ASP A 164 -10.76 -27.36 -5.89
N LEU A 165 -11.60 -27.81 -4.96
CA LEU A 165 -11.72 -27.19 -3.64
C LEU A 165 -10.39 -27.26 -2.87
N ALA A 166 -9.66 -28.39 -2.94
CA ALA A 166 -8.35 -28.51 -2.32
C ALA A 166 -7.34 -27.53 -2.94
N ASN A 167 -7.33 -27.42 -4.27
CA ASN A 167 -6.45 -26.49 -4.97
C ASN A 167 -6.79 -25.01 -4.65
N ILE A 168 -8.07 -24.64 -4.68
CA ILE A 168 -8.54 -23.30 -4.30
C ILE A 168 -8.14 -22.98 -2.86
N ASN A 169 -8.34 -23.91 -1.91
CA ASN A 169 -7.98 -23.67 -0.51
C ASN A 169 -6.48 -23.41 -0.33
N LYS A 170 -5.62 -24.14 -1.07
CA LYS A 170 -4.17 -23.91 -1.07
C LYS A 170 -3.81 -22.50 -1.57
N LEU A 171 -4.37 -22.10 -2.72
CA LEU A 171 -4.13 -20.78 -3.30
C LEU A 171 -4.71 -19.65 -2.42
N PHE A 172 -5.87 -19.89 -1.83
CA PHE A 172 -6.52 -18.96 -0.94
C PHE A 172 -5.72 -18.74 0.35
N GLN A 173 -5.14 -19.80 0.91
CA GLN A 173 -4.25 -19.71 2.06
C GLN A 173 -2.97 -18.93 1.71
N LYS A 174 -2.34 -19.19 0.55
CA LYS A 174 -1.18 -18.41 0.06
C LYS A 174 -1.52 -16.91 -0.07
N PHE A 175 -2.69 -16.60 -0.61
CA PHE A 175 -3.17 -15.22 -0.76
C PHE A 175 -3.40 -14.55 0.61
N LYS A 176 -4.05 -15.25 1.55
CA LYS A 176 -4.27 -14.79 2.92
C LYS A 176 -2.96 -14.49 3.65
N ASP A 177 -1.99 -15.39 3.57
CA ASP A 177 -0.69 -15.23 4.23
C ASP A 177 0.10 -14.06 3.64
N SER A 178 0.11 -13.93 2.31
CA SER A 178 0.74 -12.80 1.63
C SER A 178 0.12 -11.46 2.06
N ASN A 179 -1.21 -11.41 2.18
CA ASN A 179 -1.94 -10.20 2.56
C ASN A 179 -1.68 -9.83 4.03
N ILE A 180 -1.71 -10.80 4.95
CA ILE A 180 -1.39 -10.59 6.36
C ILE A 180 0.06 -10.12 6.53
N ALA A 181 1.02 -10.75 5.82
CA ALA A 181 2.41 -10.32 5.84
C ALA A 181 2.58 -8.87 5.38
N MET A 182 1.88 -8.47 4.30
CA MET A 182 1.88 -7.09 3.83
C MET A 182 1.29 -6.11 4.86
N LEU A 183 0.18 -6.47 5.51
CA LEU A 183 -0.43 -5.65 6.57
C LEU A 183 0.51 -5.45 7.77
N HIS A 184 1.22 -6.50 8.19
CA HIS A 184 2.23 -6.39 9.23
C HIS A 184 3.42 -5.53 8.80
N ASN A 185 3.90 -5.70 7.57
CA ASN A 185 4.97 -4.86 7.01
C ASN A 185 4.58 -3.36 7.04
N ILE A 186 3.35 -3.02 6.62
CA ILE A 186 2.83 -1.65 6.67
C ILE A 186 2.75 -1.11 8.10
N ALA A 187 2.28 -1.91 9.05
CA ALA A 187 2.16 -1.50 10.45
C ALA A 187 3.54 -1.23 11.07
N ASN A 188 4.51 -2.10 10.76
CA ASN A 188 5.85 -2.10 11.35
C ASN A 188 6.81 -1.10 10.69
N ASN A 189 6.65 -0.81 9.39
CA ASN A 189 7.44 0.22 8.73
C ASN A 189 6.93 1.58 9.17
N ASN A 190 7.72 2.34 9.94
CA ASN A 190 7.43 3.74 10.26
C ASN A 190 8.67 4.42 10.88
N PHE A 191 8.62 5.74 11.05
CA PHE A 191 9.77 6.52 11.54
C PHE A 191 10.26 6.12 12.94
N ASN A 192 9.43 5.53 13.81
CA ASN A 192 9.88 5.11 15.14
C ASN A 192 10.71 3.82 15.11
N SER A 193 10.50 2.95 14.12
CA SER A 193 11.04 1.59 14.06
C SER A 193 12.02 1.38 12.90
N THR A 194 11.95 2.20 11.86
CA THR A 194 12.75 2.03 10.64
C THR A 194 13.91 3.03 10.62
N LYS A 195 15.14 2.52 10.72
CA LYS A 195 16.38 3.33 10.70
C LYS A 195 16.50 4.17 9.42
N ILE A 196 16.29 3.55 8.25
CA ILE A 196 16.46 4.20 6.93
C ILE A 196 15.63 5.49 6.79
N LEU A 197 14.44 5.54 7.41
CA LEU A 197 13.59 6.73 7.36
C LEU A 197 14.13 7.90 8.19
N ARG A 198 14.80 7.58 9.31
CA ARG A 198 15.39 8.55 10.23
C ARG A 198 16.76 9.04 9.77
N ASP A 199 17.49 8.18 9.08
CA ASP A 199 18.86 8.45 8.67
C ASP A 199 18.90 9.53 7.57
N GLN A 200 19.53 10.67 7.85
CA GLN A 200 19.76 11.71 6.85
C GLN A 200 20.80 11.25 5.82
N THR A 201 21.71 10.36 6.20
CA THR A 201 22.86 9.97 5.40
C THR A 201 22.64 8.68 4.62
N CYS A 202 21.42 8.13 4.64
CA CYS A 202 21.13 6.91 3.89
C CYS A 202 21.35 7.12 2.39
N SER A 203 22.05 6.16 1.78
CA SER A 203 22.39 6.22 0.38
C SER A 203 21.16 5.97 -0.49
N ARG A 204 21.25 6.33 -1.77
CA ARG A 204 20.26 5.91 -2.78
C ARG A 204 20.02 4.40 -2.75
N ALA A 205 21.07 3.59 -2.56
CA ALA A 205 20.95 2.15 -2.52
C ALA A 205 20.13 1.67 -1.31
N ASP A 206 20.32 2.29 -0.14
CA ASP A 206 19.55 1.98 1.07
C ASP A 206 18.06 2.32 0.88
N ILE A 207 17.76 3.50 0.32
CA ILE A 207 16.38 3.93 0.09
C ILE A 207 15.72 3.02 -0.97
N ASN A 208 16.44 2.67 -2.04
CA ASN A 208 15.98 1.70 -3.04
C ASN A 208 15.70 0.33 -2.41
N ALA A 209 16.58 -0.18 -1.55
CA ALA A 209 16.40 -1.46 -0.88
C ALA A 209 15.13 -1.46 -0.04
N PHE A 210 14.87 -0.37 0.70
CA PHE A 210 13.66 -0.19 1.48
C PHE A 210 12.38 -0.22 0.61
N TYR A 211 12.37 0.50 -0.52
CA TYR A 211 11.23 0.47 -1.44
C TYR A 211 11.04 -0.89 -2.13
N ASN A 212 12.14 -1.56 -2.49
CA ASN A 212 12.12 -2.89 -3.08
C ASN A 212 11.53 -3.93 -2.11
N GLU A 213 11.88 -3.86 -0.83
CA GLU A 213 11.29 -4.75 0.19
C GLU A 213 9.77 -4.59 0.28
N GLN A 214 9.28 -3.35 0.34
CA GLN A 214 7.83 -3.11 0.33
C GLN A 214 7.16 -3.60 -0.96
N SER A 215 7.83 -3.39 -2.10
CA SER A 215 7.32 -3.79 -3.41
C SER A 215 7.24 -5.31 -3.53
N LYS A 216 8.16 -6.07 -2.91
CA LYS A 216 8.09 -7.54 -2.84
C LYS A 216 6.81 -8.02 -2.15
N HIS A 217 6.43 -7.41 -1.02
CA HIS A 217 5.18 -7.76 -0.33
C HIS A 217 3.94 -7.48 -1.20
N ARG A 218 3.89 -6.30 -1.86
CA ARG A 218 2.80 -5.96 -2.76
C ARG A 218 2.71 -6.93 -3.95
N GLN A 219 3.85 -7.26 -4.56
CA GLN A 219 3.92 -8.22 -5.66
C GLN A 219 3.47 -9.63 -5.23
N ALA A 220 3.86 -10.09 -4.05
CA ALA A 220 3.41 -11.37 -3.52
C ALA A 220 1.87 -11.43 -3.36
N VAL A 221 1.25 -10.36 -2.88
CA VAL A 221 -0.21 -10.25 -2.80
C VAL A 221 -0.86 -10.23 -4.19
N ARG A 222 -0.33 -9.44 -5.13
CA ARG A 222 -0.84 -9.35 -6.50
C ARG A 222 -0.76 -10.71 -7.21
N GLN A 223 0.39 -11.38 -7.12
CA GLN A 223 0.62 -12.68 -7.76
C GLN A 223 -0.27 -13.77 -7.18
N SER A 224 -0.32 -13.89 -5.84
CA SER A 224 -1.20 -14.88 -5.20
C SER A 224 -2.69 -14.60 -5.46
N PHE A 225 -3.08 -13.33 -5.64
CA PHE A 225 -4.43 -12.99 -6.07
C PHE A 225 -4.73 -13.49 -7.48
N ILE A 226 -3.86 -13.21 -8.46
CA ILE A 226 -4.03 -13.67 -9.86
C ILE A 226 -4.21 -15.18 -9.89
N GLU A 227 -3.29 -15.92 -9.24
CA GLU A 227 -3.34 -17.38 -9.19
C GLU A 227 -4.66 -17.88 -8.59
N LEU A 228 -5.10 -17.27 -7.48
CA LEU A 228 -6.35 -17.62 -6.83
C LEU A 228 -7.56 -17.40 -7.76
N ILE A 229 -7.67 -16.23 -8.39
CA ILE A 229 -8.84 -15.92 -9.21
C ILE A 229 -8.92 -16.78 -10.47
N GLU A 230 -7.76 -17.10 -11.06
CA GLU A 230 -7.67 -17.92 -12.27
C GLU A 230 -8.25 -19.31 -12.06
N VAL A 231 -7.88 -19.95 -10.96
CA VAL A 231 -8.39 -21.28 -10.62
C VAL A 231 -9.82 -21.21 -10.11
N THR A 232 -10.11 -20.27 -9.21
CA THR A 232 -11.42 -20.19 -8.54
C THR A 232 -12.54 -19.97 -9.56
N GLN A 233 -12.37 -19.06 -10.53
CA GLN A 233 -13.44 -18.74 -11.46
C GLN A 233 -13.80 -19.91 -12.38
N LYS A 234 -12.83 -20.77 -12.73
CA LYS A 234 -13.05 -21.95 -13.57
C LYS A 234 -13.77 -23.08 -12.81
N ALA A 235 -13.61 -23.12 -11.50
CA ALA A 235 -14.04 -24.23 -10.64
C ALA A 235 -15.31 -23.96 -9.81
N VAL A 236 -15.79 -22.70 -9.76
CA VAL A 236 -16.99 -22.34 -9.00
C VAL A 236 -18.07 -21.80 -9.92
N THR A 237 -19.33 -21.97 -9.53
CA THR A 237 -20.46 -21.37 -10.26
C THR A 237 -20.39 -19.83 -10.25
N GLN A 238 -21.00 -19.19 -11.24
CA GLN A 238 -21.09 -17.72 -11.30
C GLN A 238 -21.66 -17.11 -10.01
N LYS A 239 -22.66 -17.75 -9.38
CA LYS A 239 -23.27 -17.29 -8.13
C LYS A 239 -22.29 -17.36 -6.95
N GLN A 240 -21.48 -18.42 -6.86
CA GLN A 240 -20.43 -18.51 -5.85
C GLN A 240 -19.33 -17.48 -6.12
N TRP A 241 -18.88 -17.36 -7.37
CA TRP A 241 -17.88 -16.38 -7.77
C TRP A 241 -18.28 -14.95 -7.37
N GLN A 242 -19.53 -14.56 -7.62
CA GLN A 242 -20.04 -13.24 -7.21
C GLN A 242 -19.90 -12.99 -5.71
N LYS A 243 -20.19 -13.99 -4.86
CA LYS A 243 -20.04 -13.89 -3.40
C LYS A 243 -18.57 -13.84 -2.97
N ILE A 244 -17.71 -14.66 -3.59
CA ILE A 244 -16.27 -14.68 -3.31
C ILE A 244 -15.67 -13.31 -3.67
N ARG A 245 -15.91 -12.85 -4.90
CA ARG A 245 -15.45 -11.56 -5.42
C ARG A 245 -15.91 -10.38 -4.57
N TYR A 246 -17.16 -10.39 -4.09
CA TYR A 246 -17.64 -9.36 -3.17
C TYR A 246 -16.75 -9.23 -1.94
N ASN A 247 -16.33 -10.36 -1.36
CA ASN A 247 -15.43 -10.37 -0.21
C ASN A 247 -13.98 -10.03 -0.59
N LEU A 248 -13.49 -10.51 -1.74
CA LEU A 248 -12.15 -10.17 -2.24
C LEU A 248 -11.98 -8.65 -2.41
N LYS A 249 -12.98 -7.94 -2.97
CA LYS A 249 -13.00 -6.47 -3.08
C LYS A 249 -12.91 -5.74 -1.73
N LYS A 250 -13.18 -6.41 -0.61
CA LYS A 250 -13.14 -5.84 0.74
C LYS A 250 -11.84 -6.17 1.48
N ILE A 251 -11.11 -7.17 1.03
CA ILE A 251 -9.78 -7.55 1.52
C ILE A 251 -8.71 -6.79 0.74
N ILE A 252 -8.82 -6.90 -0.58
CA ILE A 252 -7.85 -6.41 -1.54
C ILE A 252 -8.24 -5.01 -1.92
N ILE A 253 -7.25 -4.15 -1.89
CA ILE A 253 -7.24 -2.95 -2.69
C ILE A 253 -5.94 -3.01 -3.50
N ILE A 254 -6.08 -3.49 -4.74
CA ILE A 254 -5.05 -3.53 -5.80
C ILE A 254 -4.99 -2.20 -6.50
#